data_AF-A0A4Y8YB33-F1
#
_entry.id   AF-A0A4Y8YB33-F1
#
_cell.length_a   1.000
_cell.length_b   1.000
_cell.length_c   1.000
_cell.angle_alpha   90.00
_cell.angle_beta   90.00
_cell.angle_gamma   90.00
#
_symmetry.space_group_name_H-M   'P 1'
#
loop_
_entity.id
_entity.type
_entity.pdbx_description
1 polymer ?
#
loop_
_entity_poly.entity_id
_entity_poly.type
_entity_poly.pdbx_seq_one_letter_code
_entity_poly.pdbx_strand_id
1 'polypeptide(L)'
;MTTRSGTARTRTTRGTNGWAGCLAVVAGFVTGLAVWGVGAAPGLRGAFEGERDWSLLYLDGPVMIFGIPAVALGVWALVGGVLRARDGVAAVAVLLALAAVAWGCGEWLEMRTDRFTRGDSW
;
A
#
# COMPACT_ATOMS: atom_id res chain seq x y z
N MET A 1 39.12 48.91 9.24
CA MET A 1 37.88 48.94 8.44
C MET A 1 37.69 47.54 7.86
N THR A 2 36.83 46.74 8.48
CA THR A 2 36.69 45.29 8.27
C THR A 2 35.54 45.01 7.28
N THR A 3 35.87 44.65 6.04
CA THR A 3 34.87 44.19 5.06
C THR A 3 34.59 42.70 5.26
N ARG A 4 33.39 42.41 5.78
CA ARG A 4 32.84 41.06 5.95
C ARG A 4 32.68 40.39 4.58
N SER A 5 33.33 39.24 4.43
CA SER A 5 33.12 38.27 3.36
C SER A 5 31.66 37.78 3.36
N GLY A 6 30.95 38.06 2.26
CA GLY A 6 29.66 37.46 1.98
C GLY A 6 29.86 36.02 1.54
N THR A 7 29.73 35.08 2.47
CA THR A 7 29.64 33.65 2.14
C THR A 7 28.34 33.40 1.40
N ALA A 8 28.47 33.17 0.10
CA ALA A 8 27.41 32.65 -0.75
C ALA A 8 26.84 31.39 -0.10
N ARG A 9 25.61 31.51 0.42
CA ARG A 9 24.86 30.39 0.99
C ARG A 9 24.51 29.47 -0.18
N THR A 10 25.34 28.45 -0.39
CA THR A 10 25.04 27.33 -1.28
C THR A 10 23.77 26.67 -0.77
N ARG A 11 22.63 27.02 -1.37
CA ARG A 11 21.37 26.31 -1.24
C ARG A 11 21.59 24.97 -1.94
N THR A 12 22.13 24.00 -1.20
CA THR A 12 22.12 22.59 -1.61
C THR A 12 20.65 22.17 -1.71
N THR A 13 20.14 22.20 -2.93
CA THR A 13 18.86 21.60 -3.28
C THR A 13 18.96 20.12 -2.94
N ARG A 14 18.24 19.71 -1.87
CA ARG A 14 18.04 18.31 -1.49
C ARG A 14 17.16 17.65 -2.55
N GLY A 15 17.76 17.34 -3.68
CA GLY A 15 17.10 16.75 -4.85
C GLY A 15 16.98 15.24 -4.72
N THR A 16 16.13 14.74 -3.80
CA THR A 16 15.75 13.31 -3.76
C THR A 16 14.29 13.04 -3.38
N ASN A 17 13.44 14.04 -3.12
CA ASN A 17 12.21 13.79 -2.36
C ASN A 17 10.96 13.46 -3.21
N GLY A 18 10.97 13.75 -4.52
CA GLY A 18 9.78 13.57 -5.37
C GLY A 18 9.53 12.12 -5.80
N TRP A 19 10.60 11.42 -6.21
CA TRP A 19 10.49 10.06 -6.77
C TRP A 19 10.17 9.00 -5.72
N ALA A 20 10.64 9.17 -4.48
CA ALA A 20 10.43 8.20 -3.42
C ALA A 20 8.95 8.09 -3.00
N GLY A 21 8.21 9.20 -3.01
CA GLY A 21 6.75 9.17 -2.81
C GLY A 21 6.02 8.45 -3.94
N CYS A 22 6.44 8.65 -5.19
CA CYS A 22 5.90 7.89 -6.33
C CYS A 22 6.17 6.39 -6.20
N LEU A 23 7.36 5.99 -5.76
CA LEU A 23 7.68 4.58 -5.50
C LEU A 23 6.79 3.98 -4.41
N ALA A 24 6.47 4.72 -3.35
CA ALA A 24 5.55 4.26 -2.31
C ALA A 24 4.13 4.00 -2.87
N VAL A 25 3.64 4.88 -3.75
CA VAL A 25 2.35 4.69 -4.43
C VAL A 25 2.36 3.46 -5.32
N VAL A 26 3.39 3.31 -6.16
CA VAL A 26 3.53 2.15 -7.06
C VAL A 26 3.63 0.86 -6.26
N ALA A 27 4.43 0.84 -5.21
CA ALA A 27 4.54 -0.31 -4.32
C ALA A 27 3.19 -0.67 -3.71
N GLY A 28 2.46 0.31 -3.15
CA GLY A 28 1.13 0.07 -2.58
C GLY A 28 0.11 -0.40 -3.62
N PHE A 29 0.16 0.09 -4.85
CA PHE A 29 -0.72 -0.35 -5.94
C PHE A 29 -0.44 -1.79 -6.34
N VAL A 30 0.82 -2.16 -6.52
CA VAL A 30 1.22 -3.54 -6.83
C VAL A 30 0.82 -4.48 -5.69
N THR A 31 1.05 -4.09 -4.43
CA THR A 31 0.62 -4.86 -3.27
C THR A 31 -0.89 -5.04 -3.25
N GLY A 32 -1.68 -3.98 -3.50
CA GLY A 32 -3.13 -4.07 -3.52
C GLY A 32 -3.66 -4.98 -4.63
N LEU A 33 -3.10 -4.90 -5.83
CA LEU A 33 -3.44 -5.82 -6.92
C LEU A 33 -3.08 -7.28 -6.60
N ALA A 34 -1.91 -7.51 -6.00
CA ALA A 34 -1.46 -8.86 -5.69
C ALA A 34 -2.34 -9.50 -4.61
N VAL A 35 -2.58 -8.80 -3.50
CA VAL A 35 -3.39 -9.29 -2.37
C VAL A 35 -4.82 -9.56 -2.82
N TRP A 36 -5.44 -8.60 -3.51
CA TRP A 36 -6.78 -8.77 -4.04
C TRP A 36 -6.85 -9.90 -5.08
N GLY A 37 -5.95 -9.92 -6.06
CA GLY A 37 -5.97 -10.90 -7.14
C GLY A 37 -5.80 -12.34 -6.66
N VAL A 38 -4.95 -12.56 -5.66
CA VAL A 38 -4.74 -13.89 -5.05
C VAL A 38 -5.92 -14.25 -4.15
N GLY A 39 -6.33 -13.37 -3.24
CA GLY A 39 -7.34 -13.67 -2.23
C GLY A 39 -8.78 -13.67 -2.75
N ALA A 40 -9.11 -12.89 -3.78
CA ALA A 40 -10.46 -12.83 -4.34
C ALA A 40 -10.75 -13.94 -5.36
N ALA A 41 -9.72 -14.63 -5.88
CA ALA A 41 -9.85 -15.62 -6.93
C ALA A 41 -10.84 -16.76 -6.61
N PRO A 42 -10.89 -17.33 -5.39
CA PRO A 42 -11.85 -18.39 -5.08
C PRO A 42 -13.31 -17.91 -5.14
N GLY A 43 -13.62 -16.78 -4.48
CA GLY A 43 -14.97 -16.23 -4.47
C GLY A 43 -15.44 -15.64 -5.81
N LEU A 44 -14.51 -15.26 -6.68
CA LEU A 44 -14.77 -14.85 -8.06
C LEU A 44 -14.78 -16.00 -9.06
N ARG A 45 -14.34 -17.21 -8.72
CA ARG A 45 -14.53 -18.41 -9.57
C ARG A 45 -15.90 -19.03 -9.34
N GLY A 46 -16.46 -18.85 -8.14
CA GLY A 46 -17.81 -19.27 -7.77
C GLY A 46 -17.84 -20.66 -7.16
N ALA A 47 -18.92 -20.97 -6.41
CA ALA A 47 -19.16 -22.26 -5.77
C ALA A 47 -20.02 -23.19 -6.65
N PHE A 48 -20.36 -24.37 -6.10
CA PHE A 48 -21.46 -25.18 -6.61
C PHE A 48 -22.74 -24.31 -6.75
N GLU A 49 -23.50 -24.53 -7.82
CA GLU A 49 -24.66 -23.72 -8.28
C GLU A 49 -24.33 -22.38 -8.96
N GLY A 50 -23.05 -22.00 -9.07
CA GLY A 50 -22.65 -20.75 -9.74
C GLY A 50 -22.75 -19.51 -8.84
N GLU A 51 -22.96 -19.72 -7.55
CA GLU A 51 -22.97 -18.66 -6.53
C GLU A 51 -21.62 -17.92 -6.53
N ARG A 52 -21.64 -16.61 -6.75
CA ARG A 52 -20.43 -15.78 -6.87
C ARG A 52 -20.58 -14.49 -6.08
N ASP A 53 -19.53 -14.12 -5.36
CA ASP A 53 -19.55 -12.90 -4.56
C ASP A 53 -18.98 -11.70 -5.35
N TRP A 54 -19.89 -10.95 -5.99
CA TRP A 54 -19.52 -9.76 -6.76
C TRP A 54 -19.02 -8.59 -5.90
N SER A 55 -19.27 -8.61 -4.59
CA SER A 55 -18.75 -7.56 -3.72
C SER A 55 -17.22 -7.62 -3.60
N LEU A 56 -16.60 -8.79 -3.84
CA LEU A 56 -15.15 -8.92 -3.92
C LEU A 56 -14.57 -8.08 -5.08
N LEU A 57 -15.31 -7.98 -6.19
CA LEU A 57 -14.91 -7.20 -7.36
C LEU A 57 -15.25 -5.71 -7.20
N TYR A 58 -16.47 -5.38 -6.78
CA TYR A 58 -16.96 -4.00 -6.78
C TYR A 58 -16.66 -3.21 -5.51
N LEU A 59 -16.42 -3.89 -4.38
CA LEU A 59 -16.13 -3.27 -3.10
C LEU A 59 -14.66 -3.47 -2.73
N ASP A 60 -14.25 -4.73 -2.53
CA ASP A 60 -12.90 -5.02 -2.02
C ASP A 60 -11.80 -4.68 -3.02
N GLY A 61 -12.02 -4.94 -4.32
CA GLY A 61 -11.09 -4.58 -5.39
C GLY A 61 -10.71 -3.09 -5.36
N PRO A 62 -11.66 -2.16 -5.54
CA PRO A 62 -11.38 -0.73 -5.46
C PRO A 62 -10.76 -0.31 -4.13
N VAL A 63 -11.26 -0.85 -3.01
CA VAL A 63 -10.73 -0.51 -1.67
C VAL A 63 -9.26 -0.92 -1.54
N MET A 64 -8.87 -2.10 -2.01
CA MET A 64 -7.47 -2.56 -1.93
C MET A 64 -6.58 -1.86 -2.96
N ILE A 65 -7.06 -1.68 -4.19
CA ILE A 65 -6.32 -1.05 -5.28
C ILE A 65 -6.02 0.43 -4.99
N PHE A 66 -6.93 1.16 -4.36
CA PHE A 66 -6.75 2.58 -4.05
C PHE A 66 -6.37 2.86 -2.59
N GLY A 67 -6.88 2.07 -1.65
CA GLY A 67 -6.63 2.25 -0.23
C GLY A 67 -5.18 1.92 0.15
N ILE A 68 -4.60 0.85 -0.38
CA ILE A 68 -3.22 0.44 -0.05
C ILE A 68 -2.18 1.48 -0.54
N PRO A 69 -2.23 2.00 -1.79
CA PRO A 69 -1.40 3.12 -2.19
C PRO A 69 -1.62 4.38 -1.34
N ALA A 70 -2.86 4.69 -0.97
CA ALA A 70 -3.16 5.85 -0.14
C ALA A 70 -2.53 5.73 1.26
N VAL A 71 -2.56 4.54 1.86
CA VAL A 71 -1.86 4.25 3.12
C VAL A 71 -0.35 4.39 2.94
N ALA A 72 0.23 3.83 1.88
CA ALA A 72 1.68 3.93 1.62
C ALA A 72 2.14 5.39 1.47
N LEU A 73 1.42 6.19 0.68
CA LEU A 73 1.69 7.61 0.52
C LEU A 73 1.50 8.38 1.84
N GLY A 74 0.43 8.07 2.59
CA GLY A 74 0.15 8.68 3.88
C GLY A 74 1.26 8.43 4.89
N VAL A 75 1.75 7.18 4.99
CA VAL A 75 2.87 6.81 5.85
C VAL A 75 4.16 7.50 5.42
N TRP A 76 4.44 7.56 4.11
CA TRP A 76 5.60 8.27 3.58
C TRP A 76 5.56 9.77 3.94
N ALA A 77 4.43 10.43 3.69
CA ALA A 77 4.24 11.85 3.98
C ALA A 77 4.30 12.14 5.48
N LEU A 78 3.75 11.26 6.31
CA LEU A 78 3.80 11.37 7.76
C LEU A 78 5.23 11.23 8.28
N VAL A 79 5.94 10.16 7.91
CA VAL A 79 7.27 9.86 8.45
C VAL A 79 8.35 10.77 7.89
N GLY A 80 8.37 10.98 6.57
CA GLY A 80 9.35 11.84 5.92
C GLY A 80 9.03 13.34 6.01
N GLY A 81 7.74 13.70 5.97
CA GLY A 81 7.30 15.09 5.98
C GLY A 81 7.04 15.66 7.38
N VAL A 82 6.13 15.03 8.13
CA VAL A 82 5.69 15.52 9.44
C VAL A 82 6.71 15.20 10.53
N LEU A 83 7.14 13.95 10.63
CA LEU A 83 8.13 13.50 11.62
C LEU A 83 9.57 13.85 11.21
N ARG A 84 9.78 14.31 9.97
CA ARG A 84 11.09 14.68 9.41
C ARG A 84 12.16 13.61 9.59
N ALA A 85 11.76 12.33 9.60
CA ALA A 85 12.69 11.22 9.66
C ALA A 85 13.52 11.14 8.38
N ARG A 86 14.63 10.37 8.43
CA ARG A 86 15.42 10.10 7.22
C ARG A 86 14.59 9.28 6.22
N ASP A 87 14.82 9.49 4.93
CA ASP A 87 14.11 8.78 3.85
C ASP A 87 14.15 7.25 4.00
N GLY A 88 15.27 6.69 4.49
CA GLY A 88 15.37 5.26 4.78
C GLY A 88 14.42 4.78 5.88
N VAL A 89 14.17 5.60 6.91
CA VAL A 89 13.20 5.29 7.97
C VAL A 89 11.78 5.36 7.41
N ALA A 90 11.48 6.36 6.57
CA ALA A 90 10.19 6.46 5.89
C ALA A 90 9.94 5.24 4.96
N ALA A 91 10.96 4.79 4.23
CA ALA A 91 10.87 3.60 3.38
C ALA A 91 10.56 2.34 4.19
N VAL A 92 11.29 2.12 5.30
CA VAL A 92 11.03 0.98 6.19
C VAL A 92 9.62 1.05 6.77
N ALA A 93 9.17 2.24 7.21
CA ALA A 93 7.81 2.42 7.72
C ALA A 93 6.75 2.08 6.67
N VAL A 94 6.94 2.49 5.41
CA VAL A 94 6.04 2.12 4.30
C VAL A 94 6.02 0.61 4.09
N LEU A 95 7.19 -0.05 4.07
CA LEU A 95 7.25 -1.51 3.88
C LEU A 95 6.55 -2.26 5.02
N LEU A 96 6.74 -1.84 6.26
CA LEU A 96 6.07 -2.43 7.42
C LEU A 96 4.55 -2.21 7.37
N ALA A 97 4.11 -1.00 6.99
CA ALA A 97 2.70 -0.71 6.81
C ALA A 97 2.08 -1.54 5.68
N LEU A 98 2.76 -1.68 4.55
CA LEU A 98 2.32 -2.51 3.44
C LEU A 98 2.24 -3.99 3.83
N ALA A 99 3.22 -4.51 4.56
CA ALA A 99 3.20 -5.89 5.05
C ALA A 99 2.02 -6.12 6.01
N ALA A 100 1.79 -5.20 6.95
CA ALA A 100 0.69 -5.30 7.91
C ALA A 100 -0.68 -5.20 7.23
N VAL A 101 -0.84 -4.28 6.28
CA VAL A 101 -2.09 -4.12 5.52
C VAL A 101 -2.32 -5.31 4.60
N ALA A 102 -1.28 -5.79 3.91
CA ALA A 102 -1.37 -6.98 3.06
C ALA A 102 -1.79 -8.21 3.87
N TRP A 103 -1.21 -8.39 5.06
CA TRP A 103 -1.60 -9.44 5.99
C TRP A 103 -3.07 -9.33 6.40
N GLY A 104 -3.50 -8.17 6.91
CA GLY A 104 -4.88 -7.96 7.34
C GLY A 104 -5.90 -8.11 6.21
N CYS A 105 -5.58 -7.64 5.01
CA CYS A 105 -6.41 -7.86 3.81
C CYS A 105 -6.43 -9.33 3.37
N GLY A 106 -5.32 -10.05 3.51
CA GLY A 106 -5.25 -11.49 3.25
C GLY A 106 -6.17 -12.27 4.18
N GLU A 107 -6.07 -12.05 5.49
CA GLU A 107 -6.95 -12.64 6.51
C GLU A 107 -8.43 -12.31 6.25
N TRP A 108 -8.73 -11.05 5.91
CA TRP A 108 -10.08 -10.63 5.55
C TRP A 108 -10.63 -11.39 4.34
N LEU A 109 -9.83 -11.51 3.28
CA LEU A 109 -10.23 -12.24 2.08
C LEU A 109 -10.35 -13.74 2.34
N GLU A 110 -9.48 -14.31 3.16
CA GLU A 110 -9.56 -15.71 3.56
C GLU A 110 -10.88 -15.98 4.30
N MET A 111 -11.24 -15.17 5.30
CA MET A 111 -12.54 -15.27 5.98
C MET A 111 -13.72 -15.16 5.01
N ARG A 112 -13.64 -14.26 4.01
CA ARG A 112 -14.69 -14.06 2.99
C ARG A 112 -14.77 -15.19 1.98
N THR A 113 -13.64 -15.84 1.70
CA THR A 113 -13.51 -16.84 0.65
C THR A 113 -13.47 -18.29 1.12
N ASP A 114 -13.35 -18.52 2.43
CA ASP A 114 -13.30 -19.85 3.05
C ASP A 114 -14.49 -20.73 2.63
N ARG A 115 -15.69 -20.14 2.53
CA ARG A 115 -16.91 -20.81 2.04
C ARG A 115 -16.84 -21.34 0.60
N PHE A 116 -15.92 -20.82 -0.21
CA PHE A 116 -15.73 -21.25 -1.61
C PHE A 116 -14.60 -22.27 -1.75
N THR A 117 -13.74 -22.39 -0.73
CA THR A 117 -12.58 -23.30 -0.73
C THR A 117 -12.82 -24.55 0.11
N ARG A 118 -13.61 -24.44 1.19
CA ARG A 118 -14.18 -25.60 1.87
C ARG A 118 -15.29 -26.13 0.97
N GLY A 119 -14.96 -27.15 0.19
CA GLY A 119 -15.99 -27.95 -0.47
C GLY A 119 -16.77 -28.63 0.64
N ASP A 120 -17.89 -28.04 1.03
CA ASP A 120 -18.80 -28.64 1.99
C ASP A 120 -19.38 -29.89 1.35
N SER A 121 -18.73 -31.02 1.61
CA SER A 121 -19.27 -32.36 1.47
C SER A 121 -20.46 -32.48 2.41
N TRP A 122 -21.63 -32.13 1.92
CA TRP A 122 -22.90 -32.61 2.45
C TRP A 122 -23.22 -33.98 1.85
#